data_AF-A0A955R4U0-F1
#
_entry.id   AF-A0A955R4U0-F1
#
_cell.length_a   1.000
_cell.length_b   1.000
_cell.length_c   1.000
_cell.angle_alpha   90.00
_cell.angle_beta   90.00
_cell.angle_gamma   90.00
#
_symmetry.space_group_name_H-M   'P 1'
#
loop_
_entity.id
_entity.type
_entity.pdbx_description
1 polymer ?
#
loop_
_entity_poly.entity_id
_entity_poly.type
_entity_poly.pdbx_seq_one_letter_code
_entity_poly.pdbx_strand_id
1 'polypeptide(L)' 'MIAHLKGTLVEKTPEWVIVDAGGVGYQAFIPLSTFYQLPG' A
#
# COMPACT_ATOMS: atom_id res chain seq x y z
N MET A 1 12.97 -9.96 -5.61
CA MET A 1 11.58 -9.88 -6.11
C MET A 1 10.66 -9.96 -4.90
N ILE A 2 9.67 -9.08 -4.77
CA ILE A 2 8.76 -9.00 -3.60
C ILE A 2 7.40 -9.57 -4.01
N ALA A 3 6.94 -10.62 -3.34
CA ALA A 3 5.68 -11.29 -3.65
C ALA A 3 4.49 -10.81 -2.80
N HIS A 4 4.77 -10.31 -1.59
CA HIS A 4 3.75 -9.88 -0.64
C HIS A 4 4.31 -8.79 0.28
N LEU A 5 3.46 -7.84 0.63
CA LEU A 5 3.80 -6.70 1.47
C LEU A 5 2.78 -6.60 2.61
N LYS A 6 3.28 -6.63 3.85
CA LYS A 6 2.47 -6.50 5.06
C LYS A 6 3.08 -5.43 5.95
N GLY A 7 2.25 -4.54 6.46
CA GLY A 7 2.67 -3.46 7.31
C GLY A 7 1.53 -2.49 7.57
N THR A 8 1.87 -1.27 7.98
CA THR A 8 0.91 -0.22 8.26
C THR A 8 0.70 0.62 7.00
N LEU A 9 -0.56 0.81 6.60
CA LEU A 9 -0.90 1.74 5.53
C LEU A 9 -0.68 3.18 6.05
N VAL A 10 0.28 3.90 5.47
CA VAL A 10 0.63 5.27 5.88
C VAL A 10 0.12 6.32 4.91
N GLU A 11 0.01 5.99 3.62
CA GLU A 11 -0.56 6.88 2.60
C GLU A 11 -1.29 6.05 1.53
N LYS A 12 -2.39 6.59 0.99
CA LYS A 12 -3.12 5.99 -0.13
C LYS A 12 -3.58 7.03 -1.13
N THR A 13 -3.41 6.71 -2.40
CA THR A 13 -3.97 7.43 -3.54
C THR A 13 -4.70 6.43 -4.45
N PRO A 14 -5.55 6.90 -5.39
CA PRO A 14 -6.21 6.01 -6.34
C PRO A 14 -5.27 5.15 -7.21
N GLU A 15 -3.99 5.55 -7.36
CA GLU A 15 -3.00 4.87 -8.22
C GLU A 15 -1.99 4.03 -7.43
N TRP A 16 -1.65 4.44 -6.21
CA TRP A 16 -0.61 3.81 -5.41
C TRP A 16 -0.83 4.01 -3.89
N VAL A 17 -0.16 3.18 -3.12
CA VAL A 17 -0.16 3.23 -1.65
C VAL A 17 1.26 3.15 -1.10
N ILE A 18 1.45 3.64 0.13
CA ILE A 18 2.68 3.44 0.89
C ILE A 18 2.36 2.58 2.11
N VAL A 19 3.09 1.48 2.25
CA VAL A 19 3.06 0.60 3.42
C VAL A 19 4.38 0.74 4.17
N ASP A 20 4.31 1.11 5.43
CA ASP A 20 5.45 1.03 6.35
C ASP A 20 5.61 -0.43 6.81
N ALA A 21 6.72 -1.05 6.43
CA ALA A 21 7.12 -2.36 6.90
C ALA A 21 8.52 -2.28 7.55
N GLY A 22 8.55 -2.14 8.88
CA GLY A 22 9.79 -2.13 9.65
C GLY A 22 10.58 -0.83 9.52
N GLY A 23 9.90 0.31 9.36
CA GLY A 23 10.53 1.62 9.19
C GLY A 23 10.94 1.94 7.75
N VAL A 24 10.55 1.09 6.78
CA VAL A 24 10.76 1.31 5.34
C VAL A 24 9.41 1.51 4.66
N GLY A 25 9.25 2.65 3.99
CA GLY A 25 8.06 2.95 3.19
C GLY A 25 8.14 2.31 1.80
N TYR A 26 7.28 1.32 1.55
CA TYR A 26 7.17 0.67 0.25
C TYR A 26 6.01 1.24 -0.55
N GLN A 27 6.32 1.86 -1.69
CA GLN A 27 5.32 2.29 -2.65
C GLN A 27 4.88 1.11 -3.53
N ALA A 28 3.58 0.84 -3.56
CA ALA A 28 2.97 -0.19 -4.39
C ALA A 28 1.85 0.40 -5.24
N PHE A 29 1.88 0.14 -6.55
CA PHE A 29 0.80 0.49 -7.46
C PHE A 29 -0.36 -0.49 -7.29
N ILE A 30 -1.58 0.05 -7.23
CA ILE A 30 -2.78 -0.74 -7.02
C ILE A 30 -3.87 -0.33 -8.00
N PRO A 31 -4.77 -1.24 -8.38
CA PRO A 31 -5.96 -0.86 -9.14
C PRO A 31 -6.97 -0.14 -8.23
N LEU A 32 -7.85 0.65 -8.86
CA LEU A 32 -8.88 1.42 -8.16
C LEU A 32 -9.82 0.56 -7.30
N SER A 33 -10.09 -0.69 -7.71
CA SER A 33 -10.90 -1.63 -6.94
C SER A 33 -10.28 -1.97 -5.59
N THR A 34 -8.95 -2.07 -5.52
CA THR A 34 -8.22 -2.28 -4.26
C THR A 34 -8.25 -1.02 -3.41
N PHE A 35 -8.11 0.16 -4.00
CA PHE A 35 -8.16 1.43 -3.26
C PHE A 35 -9.42 1.56 -2.40
N TYR A 36 -10.59 1.24 -2.96
CA TYR A 36 -11.87 1.29 -2.24
C TYR A 36 -12.02 0.23 -1.13
N GLN A 37 -11.21 -0.82 -1.14
CA GLN A 37 -11.20 -1.87 -0.12
C GLN A 37 -10.23 -1.56 1.04
N LEU A 38 -9.37 -0.56 0.90
CA LEU A 38 -8.39 -0.22 1.92
C LEU A 38 -9.04 0.49 3.11
N PRO A 39 -8.57 0.22 4.34
CA PRO A 39 -9.08 0.88 5.53
C PRO A 39 -8.89 2.40 5.46
N GLY A 40 -9.87 3.11 6.03
CA GLY A 40 -9.99 4.56 6.14
C GLY A 40 -8.77 5.21 6.72
#